data_AF-A0A1D2VGK2-F1
#
_entry.id   AF-A0A1D2VGK2-F1
#
_cell.length_a   1.000
_cell.length_b   1.000
_cell.length_c   1.000
_cell.angle_alpha   90.00
_cell.angle_beta   90.00
_cell.angle_gamma   90.00
#
_symmetry.space_group_name_H-M   'P 1'
#
loop_
_entity.id
_entity.type
_entity.pdbx_description
1 polymer ?
#
loop_
_entity_poly.entity_id
_entity_poly.type
_entity_poly.pdbx_seq_one_letter_code
_entity_poly.pdbx_strand_id
1 'polypeptide(L)'
;NDRRIVIVKEIPRKTGLITLLSYICGGPLERIVKNMYPINSVELHYMYSKDAESFMKYSQTGLFVVSGRHLKTEWASRDDHNLEDHNYSYHATIPSPLLEQLKFGARRCLILKKEVNHGGSSTSTRHYPSPRSHFSELDIKEIKEDFGRFGSMVEVVPIISKKLGLSINYFDVRSAILAKEAFDNKNSSFRRKYYDWNVWFGKDPTDKSCIPL
;
A
#
# COMPACT_ATOMS: atom_id res chain seq x y z
N ASN A 1 -24.54 10.15 -0.27
CA ASN A 1 -23.40 11.08 -0.46
C ASN A 1 -22.22 10.25 -0.92
N ASP A 2 -21.88 10.29 -2.21
CA ASP A 2 -20.90 9.37 -2.81
C ASP A 2 -19.45 9.87 -2.68
N ARG A 3 -19.16 10.64 -1.62
CA ARG A 3 -17.84 11.18 -1.37
C ARG A 3 -16.90 10.08 -0.92
N ARG A 4 -15.75 9.98 -1.58
CA ARG A 4 -14.75 8.93 -1.35
C ARG A 4 -13.32 9.44 -1.17
N ILE A 5 -13.13 10.75 -1.30
CA ILE A 5 -11.80 11.37 -1.23
C ILE A 5 -11.76 12.25 0.02
N VAL A 6 -10.80 11.95 0.89
CA VAL A 6 -10.55 12.67 2.13
C VAL A 6 -9.16 13.28 2.06
N ILE A 7 -9.04 14.56 2.39
CA ILE A 7 -7.74 15.23 2.49
C ILE A 7 -7.34 15.29 3.96
N VAL A 8 -6.12 14.84 4.25
CA VAL A 8 -5.45 15.05 5.54
C VAL A 8 -4.46 16.19 5.36
N LYS A 9 -4.66 17.31 6.06
CA LYS A 9 -3.84 18.52 5.98
C LYS A 9 -2.95 18.66 7.22
N GLU A 10 -1.99 19.58 7.15
CA GLU A 10 -1.11 19.97 8.26
C GLU A 10 -0.23 18.82 8.80
N ILE A 11 0.15 17.90 7.91
CA ILE A 11 0.99 16.76 8.28
C ILE A 11 2.38 17.28 8.69
N PRO A 12 2.93 16.90 9.86
CA PRO A 12 4.26 17.33 10.27
C PRO A 12 5.32 16.89 9.27
N ARG A 13 6.29 17.76 8.94
CA ARG A 13 7.34 17.47 7.93
C ARG A 13 8.15 16.20 8.21
N LYS A 14 8.28 15.81 9.48
CA LYS A 14 9.01 14.60 9.90
C LYS A 14 8.16 13.32 9.86
N THR A 15 6.85 13.44 9.67
CA THR A 15 5.96 12.27 9.62
C THR A 15 6.06 11.62 8.25
N GLY A 16 6.61 10.41 8.21
CA GLY A 16 6.63 9.58 7.02
C GLY A 16 5.22 9.16 6.60
N LEU A 17 5.01 8.94 5.30
CA LEU A 17 3.71 8.56 4.76
C LEU A 17 3.22 7.23 5.34
N ILE A 18 4.11 6.26 5.55
CA ILE A 18 3.76 4.96 6.15
C ILE A 18 3.31 5.12 7.60
N THR A 19 4.00 5.96 8.37
CA THR A 19 3.57 6.30 9.73
C THR A 19 2.17 6.91 9.68
N LEU A 20 1.91 7.88 8.80
CA LEU A 20 0.56 8.46 8.64
C LEU A 20 -0.49 7.39 8.29
N LEU A 21 -0.22 6.53 7.29
CA LEU A 21 -1.14 5.48 6.85
C LEU A 21 -1.44 4.46 7.94
N SER A 22 -0.50 4.21 8.86
CA SER A 22 -0.74 3.33 10.00
C SER A 22 -1.82 3.86 10.97
N TYR A 23 -2.13 5.16 10.95
CA TYR A 23 -3.22 5.76 11.74
C TYR A 23 -4.52 5.94 10.94
N ILE A 24 -4.48 5.78 9.62
CA ILE A 24 -5.67 5.86 8.76
C ILE A 24 -6.43 4.53 8.85
N CYS A 25 -7.75 4.62 8.95
CA CYS A 25 -8.69 3.50 8.99
C CYS A 25 -9.84 3.73 8.00
N GLY A 26 -10.83 2.85 8.04
CA GLY A 26 -12.09 3.00 7.34
C GLY A 26 -12.24 1.96 6.25
N GLY A 27 -11.13 1.48 5.68
CA GLY A 27 -11.13 0.51 4.61
C GLY A 27 -10.00 0.73 3.61
N PRO A 28 -9.96 -0.08 2.54
CA PRO A 28 -8.88 -0.04 1.57
C PRO A 28 -8.92 1.22 0.69
N LEU A 29 -7.73 1.73 0.37
CA LEU A 29 -7.57 2.86 -0.56
C LEU A 29 -7.35 2.37 -1.99
N GLU A 30 -7.97 3.05 -2.94
CA GLU A 30 -7.64 2.94 -4.37
C GLU A 30 -6.30 3.63 -4.67
N ARG A 31 -6.15 4.87 -4.17
CA ARG A 31 -5.00 5.72 -4.50
C ARG A 31 -4.67 6.67 -3.35
N ILE A 32 -3.40 7.06 -3.29
CA ILE A 32 -2.88 8.13 -2.45
C ILE A 32 -2.27 9.20 -3.34
N VAL A 33 -2.58 10.47 -3.09
CA VAL A 33 -1.92 11.60 -3.74
C VAL A 33 -1.25 12.45 -2.66
N LYS A 34 0.02 12.83 -2.86
CA LYS A 34 0.80 13.58 -1.87
C LYS A 34 1.05 14.99 -2.37
N ASN A 35 0.69 15.98 -1.55
CA ASN A 35 0.83 17.38 -1.86
C ASN A 35 1.81 17.99 -0.90
N MET A 36 2.99 18.34 -1.41
CA MET A 36 4.07 18.87 -0.57
C MET A 36 4.03 20.40 -0.48
N TYR A 37 3.31 21.07 -1.38
CA TYR A 37 3.22 22.53 -1.48
C TYR A 37 1.81 22.97 -1.89
N PRO A 38 1.28 24.10 -1.36
CA PRO A 38 1.84 24.94 -0.30
C PRO A 38 1.65 24.36 1.11
N ILE A 39 0.73 23.40 1.28
CA ILE A 39 0.41 22.74 2.54
C ILE A 39 0.76 21.26 2.39
N ASN A 40 1.50 20.70 3.34
CA ASN A 40 1.79 19.26 3.38
C ASN A 40 0.49 18.51 3.66
N SER A 41 -0.12 17.97 2.60
CA SER A 41 -1.36 17.23 2.66
C SER A 41 -1.29 15.92 1.87
N VAL A 42 -2.19 15.01 2.21
CA VAL A 42 -2.34 13.73 1.52
C VAL A 42 -3.82 13.53 1.22
N GLU A 43 -4.13 13.21 -0.03
CA GLU A 43 -5.45 12.78 -0.43
C GLU A 43 -5.55 11.27 -0.35
N LEU A 44 -6.62 10.81 0.28
CA LEU A 44 -6.97 9.41 0.48
C LEU A 44 -8.17 9.10 -0.41
N HIS A 45 -7.93 8.40 -1.51
CA HIS A 45 -8.98 7.99 -2.44
C HIS A 45 -9.45 6.60 -2.01
N TYR A 46 -10.54 6.54 -1.24
CA TYR A 46 -11.11 5.28 -0.77
C TYR A 46 -11.77 4.50 -1.90
N MET A 47 -11.75 3.17 -1.76
CA MET A 47 -12.49 2.28 -2.65
C MET A 47 -14.00 2.46 -2.54
N TYR A 48 -14.49 2.64 -1.30
CA TYR A 48 -15.91 2.74 -1.00
C TYR A 48 -16.21 4.06 -0.28
N SER A 49 -17.30 4.73 -0.66
CA SER A 49 -17.73 5.98 -0.03
C SER A 49 -18.05 5.82 1.47
N LYS A 50 -18.62 4.67 1.85
CA LYS A 50 -18.91 4.33 3.26
C LYS A 50 -17.67 4.30 4.14
N ASP A 51 -16.55 3.85 3.59
CA ASP A 51 -15.26 3.76 4.29
C ASP A 51 -14.67 5.15 4.52
N ALA A 52 -14.73 6.01 3.49
CA ALA A 52 -14.35 7.40 3.59
C ALA A 52 -15.23 8.14 4.62
N GLU A 53 -16.54 7.89 4.62
CA GLU A 53 -17.46 8.49 5.59
C GLU A 53 -17.14 8.05 7.01
N SER A 54 -16.87 6.77 7.21
CA SER A 54 -16.48 6.21 8.51
C SER A 54 -15.19 6.84 9.02
N PHE A 55 -14.17 6.98 8.16
CA PHE A 55 -12.93 7.65 8.52
C PHE A 55 -13.14 9.13 8.83
N MET A 56 -13.95 9.84 8.04
CA MET A 56 -14.25 11.26 8.30
C MET A 56 -14.89 11.45 9.67
N LYS A 57 -15.91 10.66 10.01
CA LYS A 57 -16.53 10.68 11.35
C LYS A 57 -15.50 10.39 12.45
N TYR A 58 -14.70 9.34 12.28
CA TYR A 58 -13.64 8.99 13.22
C TYR A 58 -12.62 10.12 13.41
N SER A 59 -12.16 10.73 12.32
CA SER A 59 -11.14 11.78 12.38
C SER A 59 -11.59 13.03 13.15
N GLN A 60 -12.90 13.26 13.21
CA GLN A 60 -13.50 14.40 13.91
C GLN A 60 -13.72 14.17 15.41
N THR A 61 -13.50 12.95 15.92
CA THR A 61 -13.69 12.62 17.34
C THR A 61 -12.58 13.10 18.27
N GLY A 62 -11.48 13.62 17.71
CA GLY A 62 -10.26 13.90 18.46
C GLY A 62 -9.38 12.66 18.68
N LEU A 63 -9.83 11.45 18.33
CA LEU A 63 -9.02 10.22 18.48
C LEU A 63 -7.99 10.05 17.35
N PHE A 64 -8.14 10.76 16.23
CA PHE A 64 -7.17 10.75 15.15
C PHE A 64 -5.98 11.65 15.48
N VAL A 65 -4.99 11.05 16.13
CA VAL A 65 -3.76 11.71 16.56
C VAL A 65 -2.56 11.04 15.92
N VAL A 66 -1.78 11.81 15.15
CA VAL A 66 -0.58 11.33 14.47
C VAL A 66 0.62 12.08 14.99
N SER A 67 1.61 11.35 15.51
CA SER A 67 2.82 11.95 16.12
C SER A 67 2.49 13.01 17.19
N GLY A 68 1.43 12.78 17.98
CA GLY A 68 1.00 13.67 19.06
C GLY A 68 0.21 14.92 18.60
N ARG A 69 -0.22 14.99 17.34
CA ARG A 69 -1.02 16.10 16.81
C ARG A 69 -2.35 15.64 16.23
N HIS A 70 -3.40 16.41 16.47
CA HIS A 70 -4.67 16.27 15.76
C HIS A 70 -4.49 16.84 14.37
N LEU A 71 -4.54 15.97 13.35
CA LEU A 71 -4.45 16.43 11.97
C LEU A 71 -5.82 16.88 11.49
N LYS A 72 -5.83 17.89 10.62
CA LYS A 72 -7.07 18.38 10.03
C LYS A 72 -7.49 17.47 8.88
N THR A 73 -8.74 17.06 8.87
CA THR A 73 -9.34 16.30 7.78
C THR A 73 -10.49 17.06 7.15
N GLU A 74 -10.63 16.95 5.84
CA GLU A 74 -11.74 17.54 5.11
C GLU A 74 -12.11 16.72 3.88
N TRP A 75 -13.36 16.88 3.46
CA TRP A 75 -13.78 16.36 2.18
C TRP A 75 -13.08 17.14 1.09
N ALA A 76 -12.53 16.40 0.15
CA ALA A 76 -11.86 17.00 -0.99
C ALA A 76 -12.90 17.81 -1.81
N SER A 77 -12.54 19.02 -2.25
CA SER A 77 -13.39 19.92 -3.06
C SER A 77 -12.84 20.07 -4.48
N ARG A 78 -13.70 20.49 -5.43
CA ARG A 78 -13.27 20.87 -6.79
C ARG A 78 -12.22 21.99 -6.79
N ASP A 79 -12.24 22.83 -5.75
CA ASP A 79 -11.31 23.96 -5.60
C ASP A 79 -9.99 23.56 -4.93
N ASP A 80 -9.88 22.34 -4.38
CA ASP A 80 -8.62 21.85 -3.81
C ASP A 80 -7.67 21.46 -4.95
N HIS A 81 -6.57 22.22 -5.06
CA HIS A 81 -5.54 22.06 -6.07
C HIS A 81 -4.93 20.65 -6.11
N ASN A 82 -5.35 19.87 -7.11
CA ASN A 82 -4.49 18.96 -7.86
C ASN A 82 -5.10 18.65 -9.22
N LEU A 83 -4.39 19.10 -10.23
CA LEU A 83 -4.80 19.18 -11.62
C LEU A 83 -4.21 18.05 -12.47
N GLU A 84 -3.96 16.87 -11.91
CA GLU A 84 -3.48 15.74 -12.73
C GLU A 84 -4.61 15.08 -13.52
N ASP A 85 -5.88 15.31 -13.15
CA ASP A 85 -7.05 14.70 -13.79
C ASP A 85 -8.16 15.73 -14.05
N HIS A 86 -7.89 16.72 -14.90
CA HIS A 86 -8.90 17.69 -15.37
C HIS A 86 -10.13 17.07 -16.05
N ASN A 87 -10.09 15.77 -16.35
CA ASN A 87 -11.11 15.05 -17.12
C ASN A 87 -11.98 14.09 -16.29
N TYR A 88 -11.75 13.96 -14.98
CA TYR A 88 -12.54 13.07 -14.14
C TYR A 88 -13.44 13.84 -13.18
N SER A 89 -14.69 13.39 -13.08
CA SER A 89 -15.61 13.86 -12.04
C SER A 89 -14.98 13.65 -10.67
N TYR A 90 -14.94 14.70 -9.87
CA TYR A 90 -14.44 14.65 -8.51
C TYR A 90 -15.30 13.66 -7.69
N HIS A 91 -14.67 12.71 -6.99
CA HIS A 91 -15.34 11.53 -6.42
C HIS A 91 -16.02 10.58 -7.44
N ALA A 92 -15.55 10.53 -8.69
CA ALA A 92 -16.03 9.56 -9.68
C ALA A 92 -16.04 8.13 -9.12
N THR A 93 -17.06 7.36 -9.48
CA THR A 93 -17.08 5.94 -9.20
C THR A 93 -15.88 5.26 -9.83
N ILE A 94 -15.38 4.23 -9.15
CA ILE A 94 -14.28 3.42 -9.67
C ILE A 94 -14.75 2.75 -10.97
N PRO A 95 -13.95 2.79 -12.07
CA PRO A 95 -14.31 2.12 -13.30
C PRO A 95 -14.63 0.63 -13.08
N SER A 96 -15.67 0.11 -13.74
CA SER A 96 -16.14 -1.27 -13.57
C SER A 96 -15.03 -2.33 -13.70
N PRO A 97 -14.09 -2.26 -14.66
CA PRO A 97 -13.01 -3.24 -14.76
C PRO A 97 -12.10 -3.26 -13.53
N LEU A 98 -11.84 -2.10 -12.94
CA LEU A 98 -11.05 -2.00 -11.72
C LEU A 98 -11.85 -2.57 -10.53
N LEU A 99 -13.15 -2.29 -10.44
CA LEU A 99 -14.02 -2.87 -9.40
C LEU A 99 -14.03 -4.40 -9.41
N GLU A 100 -13.97 -5.04 -10.57
CA GLU A 100 -13.87 -6.50 -10.66
C GLU A 100 -12.57 -7.02 -10.06
N GLN A 101 -11.44 -6.41 -10.40
CA GLN A 101 -10.14 -6.76 -9.80
C GLN A 101 -10.16 -6.59 -8.27
N LEU A 102 -10.81 -5.52 -7.77
CA LEU A 102 -10.96 -5.27 -6.34
C LEU A 102 -11.77 -6.36 -5.62
N LYS A 103 -12.80 -6.91 -6.28
CA LYS A 103 -13.60 -8.05 -5.76
C LYS A 103 -12.76 -9.32 -5.63
N PHE A 104 -11.78 -9.52 -6.51
CA PHE A 104 -10.81 -10.62 -6.42
C PHE A 104 -9.66 -10.33 -5.43
N GLY A 105 -9.76 -9.26 -4.65
CA GLY A 105 -8.80 -8.93 -3.60
C GLY A 105 -7.65 -8.04 -4.05
N ALA A 106 -7.71 -7.42 -5.24
CA ALA A 106 -6.70 -6.45 -5.65
C ALA A 106 -6.63 -5.27 -4.67
N ARG A 107 -5.42 -4.92 -4.26
CA ARG A 107 -5.09 -3.82 -3.33
C ARG A 107 -3.78 -3.19 -3.78
N ARG A 108 -3.40 -2.07 -3.17
CA ARG A 108 -2.12 -1.39 -3.43
C ARG A 108 -0.90 -2.17 -2.92
N CYS A 109 -1.12 -3.23 -2.14
CA CYS A 109 -0.09 -4.02 -1.50
C CYS A 109 0.12 -5.34 -2.23
N LEU A 110 1.36 -5.64 -2.61
CA LEU A 110 1.78 -6.96 -3.07
C LEU A 110 2.66 -7.61 -2.01
N ILE A 111 2.43 -8.90 -1.76
CA ILE A 111 3.24 -9.73 -0.89
C ILE A 111 4.08 -10.64 -1.79
N LEU A 112 5.39 -10.58 -1.61
CA LEU A 112 6.37 -11.43 -2.29
C LEU A 112 6.92 -12.40 -1.24
N LYS A 113 6.88 -13.71 -1.51
CA LYS A 113 7.57 -14.70 -0.68
C LYS A 113 8.35 -15.71 -1.50
N LYS A 114 9.55 -16.01 -1.04
CA LYS A 114 10.45 -17.02 -1.61
C LYS A 114 10.92 -17.97 -0.52
N GLU A 115 10.95 -19.26 -0.84
CA GLU A 115 11.60 -20.25 0.01
C GLU A 115 13.11 -20.02 -0.01
N VAL A 116 13.74 -20.03 1.16
CA VAL A 116 15.19 -20.00 1.24
C VAL A 116 15.64 -21.44 1.39
N ASN A 117 16.22 -22.00 0.33
CA ASN A 117 16.76 -23.35 0.37
C ASN A 117 17.93 -23.38 1.36
N HIS A 118 17.74 -24.07 2.47
CA HIS A 118 18.82 -24.37 3.40
C HIS A 118 19.74 -25.37 2.71
N GLY A 119 20.98 -24.97 2.38
CA GLY A 119 22.02 -25.92 2.03
C GLY A 119 22.09 -26.99 3.14
N GLY A 120 21.91 -28.25 2.76
CA GLY A 120 21.70 -29.33 3.71
C GLY A 120 22.79 -29.40 4.78
N SER A 121 22.39 -29.27 6.05
CA SER A 121 23.19 -29.74 7.17
C SER A 121 22.53 -31.00 7.70
N SER A 122 22.92 -32.13 7.11
CA SER A 122 22.77 -33.44 7.72
C SER A 122 23.61 -33.50 8.99
N THR A 123 23.08 -33.05 10.13
CA THR A 123 23.33 -33.65 11.45
C THR A 123 22.52 -32.90 12.51
N SER A 124 21.65 -33.67 13.15
CA SER A 124 20.93 -33.34 14.37
C SER A 124 21.85 -32.79 15.47
N THR A 125 21.98 -31.48 15.57
CA THR A 125 22.37 -30.83 16.83
C THR A 125 21.38 -29.70 17.11
N ARG A 126 20.78 -29.72 18.30
CA ARG A 126 19.85 -28.70 18.81
C ARG A 126 20.60 -27.41 19.15
N HIS A 127 21.26 -26.80 18.16
CA HIS A 127 21.91 -25.51 18.34
C HIS A 127 21.11 -24.41 17.63
N TYR A 128 21.15 -23.23 18.24
CA TYR A 128 20.54 -22.00 17.72
C TYR A 128 20.90 -21.85 16.23
N PRO A 129 19.94 -21.53 15.35
CA PRO A 129 20.21 -21.43 13.93
C PRO A 129 21.36 -20.47 13.68
N SER A 130 22.34 -20.91 12.88
CA SER A 130 23.48 -20.06 12.52
C SER A 130 22.95 -18.76 11.89
N PRO A 131 23.42 -17.58 12.29
CA PRO A 131 23.03 -16.33 11.63
C PRO A 131 23.20 -16.40 10.10
N ARG A 132 24.20 -17.16 9.62
CA ARG A 132 24.49 -17.41 8.20
C ARG A 132 23.47 -18.30 7.47
N SER A 133 22.71 -19.15 8.17
CA SER A 133 21.72 -20.05 7.53
C SER A 133 20.45 -19.33 7.05
N HIS A 134 20.32 -18.04 7.36
CA HIS A 134 19.19 -17.19 6.95
C HIS A 134 19.60 -16.02 6.04
N PHE A 135 20.88 -15.93 5.63
CA PHE A 135 21.28 -14.94 4.64
C PHE A 135 20.81 -15.36 3.25
N SER A 136 20.11 -14.46 2.57
CA SER A 136 19.80 -14.55 1.14
C SER A 136 20.47 -13.39 0.42
N GLU A 137 20.91 -13.60 -0.83
CA GLU A 137 21.39 -12.55 -1.75
C GLU A 137 20.26 -11.63 -2.24
N LEU A 138 19.40 -11.17 -1.33
CA LEU A 138 18.27 -10.33 -1.65
C LEU A 138 18.74 -8.89 -1.89
N ASP A 139 18.64 -8.42 -3.13
CA ASP A 139 18.86 -7.02 -3.46
C ASP A 139 17.54 -6.23 -3.46
N ILE A 140 17.33 -5.43 -2.41
CA ILE A 140 16.17 -4.55 -2.28
C ILE A 140 16.19 -3.44 -3.32
N LYS A 141 17.37 -2.99 -3.76
CA LYS A 141 17.50 -1.94 -4.77
C LYS A 141 17.02 -2.47 -6.12
N GLU A 142 17.44 -3.66 -6.50
CA GLU A 142 16.99 -4.33 -7.72
C GLU A 142 15.46 -4.54 -7.71
N ILE A 143 14.89 -5.01 -6.60
CA ILE A 143 13.42 -5.15 -6.46
C ILE A 143 12.72 -3.81 -6.63
N LYS A 144 13.25 -2.73 -6.05
CA LYS A 144 12.67 -1.39 -6.20
C LYS A 144 12.72 -0.92 -7.65
N GLU A 145 13.81 -1.15 -8.37
CA GLU A 145 13.94 -0.80 -9.78
C GLU A 145 12.95 -1.61 -10.64
N ASP A 146 12.88 -2.92 -10.40
CA ASP A 146 12.05 -3.83 -11.16
C ASP A 146 10.56 -3.60 -10.95
N PHE A 147 10.11 -3.41 -9.70
CA PHE A 147 8.70 -3.18 -9.40
C PHE A 147 8.32 -1.70 -9.60
N GLY A 148 9.27 -0.78 -9.47
CA GLY A 148 9.05 0.65 -9.71
C GLY A 148 8.61 0.99 -11.13
N ARG A 149 8.91 0.13 -12.12
CA ARG A 149 8.46 0.31 -13.51
C ARG A 149 6.93 0.32 -13.66
N PHE A 150 6.19 -0.29 -12.72
CA PHE A 150 4.72 -0.36 -12.76
C PHE A 150 4.04 0.84 -12.09
N GLY A 151 4.81 1.64 -11.35
CA GLY A 151 4.36 2.89 -10.76
C GLY A 151 5.05 3.20 -9.43
N SER A 152 4.75 4.38 -8.91
CA SER A 152 5.34 4.90 -7.68
C SER A 152 5.00 4.00 -6.49
N MET A 153 6.04 3.61 -5.75
CA MET A 153 5.91 2.87 -4.50
C MET A 153 5.94 3.81 -3.31
N VAL A 154 5.07 3.56 -2.34
CA VAL A 154 5.13 4.15 -1.01
C VAL A 154 6.34 3.58 -0.27
N GLU A 155 6.47 2.25 -0.22
CA GLU A 155 7.56 1.57 0.49
C GLU A 155 7.69 0.10 0.08
N VAL A 156 8.89 -0.46 0.28
CA VAL A 156 9.16 -1.90 0.28
C VAL A 156 9.58 -2.29 1.70
N VAL A 157 8.78 -3.11 2.37
CA VAL A 157 9.00 -3.51 3.77
C VAL A 157 9.26 -5.00 3.90
N PRO A 158 10.17 -5.43 4.80
CA PRO A 158 10.32 -6.84 5.12
C PRO A 158 9.10 -7.37 5.87
N ILE A 159 8.76 -8.64 5.63
CA ILE A 159 7.71 -9.35 6.36
C ILE A 159 8.37 -10.36 7.28
N ILE A 160 8.01 -10.31 8.56
CA ILE A 160 8.45 -11.32 9.53
C ILE A 160 7.79 -12.66 9.17
N SER A 161 8.59 -13.60 8.67
CA SER A 161 8.15 -14.93 8.27
C SER A 161 9.30 -15.93 8.35
N LYS A 162 8.98 -17.23 8.31
CA LYS A 162 9.98 -18.30 8.17
C LYS A 162 10.60 -18.35 6.76
N LYS A 163 9.93 -17.71 5.79
CA LYS A 163 10.37 -17.56 4.40
C LYS A 163 10.88 -16.14 4.18
N LEU A 164 11.69 -15.95 3.15
CA LEU A 164 12.04 -14.60 2.71
C LEU A 164 10.76 -13.91 2.23
N GLY A 165 10.41 -12.78 2.83
CA GLY A 165 9.15 -12.11 2.58
C GLY A 165 9.29 -10.60 2.51
N LEU A 166 8.67 -10.00 1.51
CA LEU A 166 8.59 -8.55 1.32
C LEU A 166 7.15 -8.15 1.03
N SER A 167 6.77 -6.94 1.45
CA SER A 167 5.56 -6.26 1.03
C SER A 167 5.95 -5.02 0.24
N ILE A 168 5.41 -4.89 -0.96
CA ILE A 168 5.55 -3.72 -1.82
C ILE A 168 4.23 -2.96 -1.78
N ASN A 169 4.26 -1.73 -1.29
CA ASN A 169 3.10 -0.87 -1.17
C ASN A 169 3.16 0.21 -2.26
N TYR A 170 2.22 0.23 -3.18
CA TYR A 170 2.09 1.25 -4.23
C TYR A 170 1.24 2.43 -3.81
N PHE A 171 1.40 3.56 -4.49
CA PHE A 171 0.49 4.70 -4.34
C PHE A 171 -0.90 4.42 -4.96
N ASP A 172 -0.99 3.59 -6.00
CA ASP A 172 -2.22 3.25 -6.73
C ASP A 172 -2.39 1.73 -6.86
N VAL A 173 -3.62 1.23 -6.76
CA VAL A 173 -3.96 -0.19 -6.98
C VAL A 173 -3.61 -0.64 -8.38
N ARG A 174 -3.79 0.24 -9.38
CA ARG A 174 -3.49 -0.07 -10.80
C ARG A 174 -2.05 -0.52 -10.97
N SER A 175 -1.10 0.14 -10.30
CA SER A 175 0.32 -0.26 -10.33
C SER A 175 0.56 -1.65 -9.75
N ALA A 176 -0.12 -1.99 -8.65
CA ALA A 176 -0.05 -3.33 -8.07
C ALA A 176 -0.68 -4.39 -9.00
N ILE A 177 -1.79 -4.08 -9.67
CA ILE A 177 -2.41 -4.96 -10.68
C ILE A 177 -1.46 -5.20 -11.84
N LEU A 178 -0.90 -4.14 -12.44
CA LEU A 178 0.05 -4.26 -13.56
C LEU A 178 1.27 -5.11 -13.20
N ALA A 179 1.83 -4.90 -12.00
CA ALA A 179 2.93 -5.70 -11.49
C ALA A 179 2.54 -7.18 -11.31
N LYS A 180 1.33 -7.44 -10.80
CA LYS A 180 0.79 -8.79 -10.61
C LYS A 180 0.54 -9.50 -11.95
N GLU A 181 -0.05 -8.81 -12.91
CA GLU A 181 -0.30 -9.33 -14.27
C GLU A 181 1.02 -9.66 -14.98
N ALA A 182 2.03 -8.79 -14.89
CA ALA A 182 3.35 -9.04 -15.43
C ALA A 182 4.00 -10.28 -14.79
N PHE A 183 3.79 -10.49 -13.50
CA PHE A 183 4.25 -11.67 -12.77
C PHE A 183 3.47 -12.95 -13.12
N ASP A 184 2.17 -12.87 -13.36
CA ASP A 184 1.34 -14.03 -13.71
C ASP A 184 1.52 -14.46 -15.16
N ASN A 185 1.94 -13.54 -16.03
CA ASN A 185 2.28 -13.86 -17.40
C ASN A 185 3.52 -14.76 -17.48
N LYS A 186 3.29 -16.06 -17.71
CA LYS A 186 4.32 -17.11 -17.80
C LYS A 186 5.38 -16.85 -18.87
N ASN A 187 5.05 -16.06 -19.89
CA ASN A 187 5.96 -15.77 -21.00
C ASN A 187 6.80 -14.50 -20.77
N SER A 188 6.53 -13.73 -19.70
CA SER A 188 7.23 -12.49 -19.42
C SER A 188 8.64 -12.75 -18.89
N SER A 189 9.59 -11.90 -19.27
CA SER A 189 10.93 -11.88 -18.66
C SER A 189 10.86 -11.63 -17.15
N PHE A 190 9.85 -10.86 -16.70
CA PHE A 190 9.59 -10.57 -15.30
C PHE A 190 9.29 -11.84 -14.50
N ARG A 191 8.37 -12.68 -14.98
CA ARG A 191 8.07 -13.97 -14.33
C ARG A 191 9.27 -14.90 -14.35
N ARG A 192 10.06 -14.93 -15.42
CA ARG A 192 11.29 -15.73 -15.44
C ARG A 192 12.30 -15.29 -14.39
N LYS A 193 12.45 -13.97 -14.16
CA LYS A 193 13.35 -13.44 -13.12
C LYS A 193 12.91 -13.82 -11.71
N TYR A 194 11.61 -13.76 -11.44
CA TYR A 194 11.02 -14.06 -10.13
C TYR A 194 10.38 -15.45 -10.06
N TYR A 195 10.89 -16.43 -10.80
CA TYR A 195 10.20 -17.71 -11.00
C TYR A 195 10.00 -18.53 -9.72
N ASP A 196 10.90 -18.36 -8.75
CA ASP A 196 10.91 -19.03 -7.44
C ASP A 196 10.25 -18.20 -6.34
N TRP A 197 9.73 -17.02 -6.68
CA TRP A 197 8.90 -16.21 -5.81
C TRP A 197 7.43 -16.56 -5.99
N ASN A 198 6.65 -16.28 -4.96
CA ASN A 198 5.20 -16.25 -5.00
C ASN A 198 4.76 -14.82 -4.75
N VAL A 199 3.83 -14.31 -5.57
CA VAL A 199 3.29 -12.97 -5.45
C VAL A 199 1.78 -13.04 -5.35
N TRP A 200 1.18 -12.29 -4.42
CA TRP A 200 -0.26 -12.13 -4.27
C TRP A 200 -0.59 -10.77 -3.65
N PHE A 201 -1.86 -10.38 -3.67
CA PHE A 201 -2.30 -9.14 -3.04
C PHE A 201 -2.33 -9.26 -1.51
N GLY A 202 -1.72 -8.30 -0.84
CA GLY A 202 -1.80 -8.13 0.61
C GLY A 202 -2.97 -7.22 0.99
N LYS A 203 -3.32 -7.24 2.28
CA LYS A 203 -4.22 -6.21 2.83
C LYS A 203 -3.54 -4.85 2.77
N ASP A 204 -4.33 -3.83 2.48
CA ASP A 204 -3.87 -2.44 2.59
C ASP A 204 -3.67 -2.08 4.07
N PRO A 205 -2.63 -1.33 4.46
CA PRO A 205 -2.47 -0.88 5.85
C PRO A 205 -3.70 -0.13 6.42
N THR A 206 -4.51 0.48 5.56
CA THR A 206 -5.74 1.18 5.95
C THR A 206 -6.98 0.29 5.98
N ASP A 207 -6.88 -0.97 5.51
CA ASP A 207 -7.97 -1.96 5.42
C ASP A 207 -8.30 -2.55 6.80
N LYS A 208 -8.77 -1.65 7.67
CA LYS A 208 -9.21 -1.89 9.04
C LYS A 208 -10.38 -0.98 9.35
N SER A 209 -11.33 -1.51 10.11
CA SER A 209 -12.48 -0.73 10.56
C SER A 209 -12.03 0.42 11.44
N CYS A 210 -12.73 1.55 11.35
CA CYS A 210 -12.60 2.58 12.38
C CYS A 210 -13.27 2.12 13.67
N ILE A 211 -12.87 2.73 14.79
CA ILE A 211 -13.45 2.45 16.10
C ILE A 211 -14.97 2.74 16.03
N PRO A 212 -15.84 1.82 16.48
CA PRO A 212 -17.28 2.08 16.55
C PRO A 212 -17.53 3.28 17.47
N LEU A 213 -18.30 4.24 16.99
CA LEU A 213 -18.71 5.44 17.73
C LEU A 213 -20.19 5.37 18.05
#